data_AF-A0A368YE44-F1
#
_entry.id   AF-A0A368YE44-F1
#
_cell.length_a   1.000
_cell.length_b   1.000
_cell.length_c   1.000
_cell.angle_alpha   90.00
_cell.angle_beta   90.00
_cell.angle_gamma   90.00
#
_symmetry.space_group_name_H-M   'P 1'
#
loop_
_entity.id
_entity.type
_entity.pdbx_description
1 polymer ?
#
loop_
_entity_poly.entity_id
_entity_poly.type
_entity_poly.pdbx_seq_one_letter_code
_entity_poly.pdbx_strand_id
1 'polypeptide(L)'
;MFTKADIGLKNGNTTDIFVALDRNLYKGVATSTSGELKGGLSGGYILTDDPNLKRDVAKKYEMTVFPETKGTFVVDLKGTFKAMAAGKKCLKH
;
A
#
# COMPACT_ATOMS: atom_id res chain seq x y z
N MET A 1 -4.26 -0.41 -0.30
CA MET A 1 -3.81 -1.38 0.71
C MET A 1 -4.99 -1.66 1.62
N PHE A 2 -5.43 -2.91 1.72
CA PHE A 2 -6.54 -3.30 2.59
C PHE A 2 -6.17 -4.59 3.34
N THR A 3 -6.49 -4.66 4.63
CA THR A 3 -6.16 -5.77 5.52
C THR A 3 -7.28 -5.99 6.54
N LYS A 4 -7.39 -7.21 7.08
CA LYS A 4 -8.27 -7.51 8.21
C LYS A 4 -7.61 -7.26 9.57
N ALA A 5 -6.29 -7.04 9.57
CA ALA A 5 -5.58 -6.68 10.78
C ALA A 5 -6.06 -5.31 11.27
N ASP A 6 -6.14 -5.15 12.59
CA ASP A 6 -6.37 -3.84 13.19
C ASP A 6 -5.09 -2.99 13.01
N ILE A 7 -5.19 -2.01 12.13
CA ILE A 7 -4.14 -1.04 11.81
C ILE A 7 -4.39 0.32 12.46
N GLY A 8 -5.35 0.41 13.40
CA GLY A 8 -5.63 1.63 14.16
C GLY A 8 -6.27 2.76 13.36
N LEU A 9 -6.74 2.51 12.14
CA LEU A 9 -7.44 3.50 11.33
C LEU A 9 -8.87 3.70 11.86
N LYS A 10 -9.22 4.95 12.19
CA LYS A 10 -10.57 5.32 12.65
C LYS A 10 -11.45 5.72 11.47
N ASN A 11 -12.65 5.14 11.39
CA ASN A 11 -13.64 5.44 10.36
C ASN A 11 -13.89 6.93 10.19
N GLY A 12 -13.88 7.40 8.95
CA GLY A 12 -14.11 8.80 8.56
C GLY A 12 -12.90 9.72 8.70
N ASN A 13 -11.76 9.23 9.21
CA ASN A 13 -10.54 10.04 9.34
C ASN A 13 -9.49 9.67 8.29
N THR A 14 -8.86 10.72 7.80
CA THR A 14 -7.65 10.63 6.98
C THR A 14 -6.45 10.49 7.90
N THR A 15 -5.69 9.41 7.76
CA THR A 15 -4.50 9.15 8.57
C THR A 15 -3.30 8.99 7.67
N ASP A 16 -2.18 9.61 8.05
CA ASP A 16 -0.90 9.38 7.38
C ASP A 16 -0.48 7.93 7.55
N ILE A 17 -0.08 7.30 6.44
CA ILE A 17 0.45 5.94 6.45
C ILE A 17 1.84 5.92 5.86
N PHE A 18 2.66 4.99 6.31
CA PHE A 18 4.02 4.84 5.83
C PHE A 18 4.23 3.44 5.28
N VAL A 19 4.97 3.35 4.18
CA VAL A 19 5.48 2.08 3.65
C VAL A 19 6.98 2.16 3.50
N ALA A 20 7.66 1.14 4.00
CA ALA A 20 9.07 0.95 3.81
C ALA A 20 9.29 -0.09 2.71
N LEU A 21 10.08 0.30 1.71
CA LEU A 21 10.54 -0.54 0.63
C LEU A 21 12.06 -0.52 0.66
N ASP A 22 12.68 -1.60 1.16
CA ASP A 22 14.12 -1.64 1.45
C ASP A 22 14.51 -0.46 2.36
N ARG A 23 15.37 0.48 1.92
CA ARG A 23 15.79 1.66 2.71
C ARG A 23 14.97 2.93 2.49
N ASN A 24 13.92 2.87 1.66
CA ASN A 24 13.11 4.03 1.32
C ASN A 24 11.79 3.99 2.09
N LEU A 25 11.46 5.09 2.77
CA LEU A 25 10.20 5.29 3.46
C LEU A 25 9.32 6.24 2.63
N TYR A 26 8.11 5.79 2.30
CA TYR A 26 7.14 6.57 1.54
C TYR A 26 5.94 6.88 2.42
N LYS A 27 5.51 8.14 2.37
CA LYS A 27 4.30 8.61 3.03
C LYS A 27 3.12 8.52 2.06
N GLY A 28 1.99 8.04 2.56
CA GLY A 28 0.71 8.00 1.87
C GLY A 28 -0.42 8.43 2.80
N VAL A 29 -1.64 8.37 2.29
CA VAL A 29 -2.82 8.86 2.98
C VAL A 29 -3.88 7.77 3.01
N ALA A 30 -4.08 7.13 4.16
CA ALA A 30 -5.19 6.21 4.31
C ALA A 30 -6.47 6.96 4.65
N THR A 31 -7.45 6.80 3.78
CA THR A 31 -8.84 7.10 4.10
C THR A 31 -9.54 5.78 4.37
N SER A 32 -9.93 5.55 5.62
CA SER A 32 -10.92 4.51 5.91
C SER A 32 -12.18 4.89 5.13
N THR A 33 -12.64 4.02 4.23
CA THR A 33 -13.90 4.26 3.52
C THR A 33 -15.02 4.39 4.55
N SER A 34 -15.91 5.35 4.36
CA SER A 34 -17.06 5.56 5.25
C SER A 34 -17.99 4.34 5.18
N GLY A 35 -18.02 3.54 6.25
CA GLY A 35 -18.78 2.29 6.33
C GLY A 35 -17.89 1.05 6.45
N GLU A 36 -18.41 -0.04 7.00
CA GLU A 36 -17.67 -1.31 7.02
C GLU A 36 -17.34 -1.74 5.59
N LEU A 37 -16.05 -1.80 5.24
CA LEU A 37 -15.64 -2.49 4.02
C LEU A 37 -16.12 -3.94 4.14
N LYS A 38 -16.78 -4.44 3.08
CA LYS A 38 -17.25 -5.82 3.03
C LYS A 38 -16.14 -6.78 3.46
N GLY A 39 -16.43 -7.58 4.49
CA GLY A 39 -15.51 -8.59 5.00
C GLY A 39 -14.56 -8.13 6.11
N GLY A 40 -14.83 -7.00 6.78
CA GLY A 40 -14.05 -6.54 7.94
C GLY A 40 -12.67 -6.01 7.54
N LEU A 41 -12.55 -5.49 6.33
CA LEU A 41 -11.30 -4.91 5.85
C LEU A 41 -11.16 -3.48 6.37
N SER A 42 -9.94 -3.06 6.62
CA SER A 42 -9.55 -1.69 6.90
C SER A 42 -8.34 -1.34 6.05
N GLY A 43 -8.18 -0.07 5.70
CA GLY A 43 -7.06 0.34 4.84
C GLY A 43 -7.30 1.66 4.13
N GLY A 44 -6.47 1.90 3.12
CA GLY A 44 -6.51 3.10 2.31
C GLY A 44 -5.55 3.05 1.12
N TYR A 45 -5.40 4.18 0.44
CA TYR A 45 -4.56 4.29 -0.74
C TYR A 45 -3.24 4.99 -0.40
N ILE A 46 -2.19 4.67 -1.16
CA ILE A 46 -0.96 5.46 -1.13
C ILE A 46 -0.97 6.24 -2.43
N LEU A 47 -1.29 7.52 -2.31
CA LEU A 47 -1.14 8.48 -3.38
C LEU A 47 0.18 9.19 -3.15
N THR A 48 1.08 9.12 -4.13
CA THR A 48 2.36 9.82 -4.08
C THR A 48 2.78 10.19 -5.50
N ASP A 49 3.44 11.34 -5.61
CA ASP A 49 4.07 11.80 -6.83
C ASP A 49 5.55 11.39 -6.90
N ASP A 50 6.05 10.62 -5.92
CA ASP A 50 7.45 10.15 -5.91
C ASP A 50 7.67 9.13 -7.05
N PRO A 51 8.50 9.47 -8.06
CA PRO A 51 8.74 8.58 -9.20
C PRO A 51 9.46 7.28 -8.81
N ASN A 52 10.12 7.25 -7.65
CA ASN A 52 10.85 6.08 -7.16
C ASN A 52 9.91 5.00 -6.63
N LEU A 53 8.75 5.35 -6.07
CA LEU A 53 7.82 4.36 -5.49
C LEU A 53 7.45 3.31 -6.54
N LYS A 54 7.10 3.74 -7.75
CA LYS A 54 6.74 2.84 -8.85
C LYS A 54 7.85 1.84 -9.18
N ARG A 55 9.10 2.32 -9.24
CA ARG A 55 10.26 1.48 -9.56
C ARG A 55 10.54 0.50 -8.41
N ASP A 56 10.39 0.96 -7.19
CA ASP A 56 10.65 0.19 -5.98
C ASP A 56 9.62 -0.91 -5.77
N VAL A 57 8.33 -0.61 -5.93
CA VAL A 57 7.26 -1.62 -5.94
C VAL A 57 7.49 -2.67 -7.05
N ALA A 58 8.00 -2.24 -8.21
CA ALA A 58 8.24 -3.16 -9.31
C ALA A 58 9.46 -4.08 -9.06
N LYS A 59 10.53 -3.56 -8.45
CA LYS A 59 11.84 -4.24 -8.42
C LYS A 59 12.24 -4.80 -7.06
N LYS A 60 11.64 -4.32 -5.97
CA LYS A 60 11.92 -4.83 -4.62
C LYS A 60 11.00 -6.00 -4.32
N TYR A 61 11.45 -6.89 -3.45
CA TYR A 61 10.77 -8.16 -3.18
C TYR A 61 9.83 -8.09 -1.98
N GLU A 62 10.01 -7.13 -1.08
CA GLU A 62 9.19 -6.98 0.12
C GLU A 62 8.86 -5.52 0.37
N MET A 63 7.64 -5.29 0.86
CA MET A 63 7.16 -3.99 1.33
C MET A 63 6.62 -4.13 2.74
N THR A 64 7.18 -3.36 3.68
CA THR A 64 6.65 -3.27 5.04
C THR A 64 5.66 -2.12 5.12
N VAL A 65 4.45 -2.40 5.59
CA VAL A 65 3.38 -1.40 5.70
C VAL A 65 3.15 -1.09 7.16
N PHE A 66 2.95 0.19 7.48
CA PHE A 66 2.87 0.71 8.85
C PHE A 66 4.08 0.32 9.72
N PRO A 67 5.33 0.54 9.26
CA PRO A 67 6.51 0.18 10.03
C PRO A 67 6.47 0.82 11.41
N GLU A 68 6.97 0.09 12.41
CA GLU A 68 7.05 0.52 13.82
C GLU A 68 5.68 0.73 14.51
N THR A 69 4.59 0.20 13.94
CA THR A 69 3.26 0.21 14.56
C THR A 69 2.79 -1.20 14.92
N LYS A 70 1.75 -1.32 15.76
CA LYS A 70 1.10 -2.61 16.05
C LYS A 70 0.44 -3.25 14.82
N GLY A 71 0.15 -2.45 13.80
CA GLY A 71 -0.42 -2.88 12.53
C GLY A 71 0.62 -3.22 11.46
N THR A 72 1.90 -3.40 11.83
CA THR A 72 2.96 -3.71 10.86
C THR A 72 2.71 -5.05 10.19
N PHE A 73 2.79 -5.09 8.86
CA PHE A 73 2.84 -6.35 8.12
C PHE A 73 3.68 -6.22 6.85
N VAL A 74 4.13 -7.36 6.33
CA VAL A 74 4.97 -7.44 5.13
C VAL A 74 4.16 -7.97 3.97
N VAL A 75 4.33 -7.33 2.81
CA VAL A 75 3.74 -7.73 1.53
C VAL A 75 4.87 -8.25 0.64
N ASP A 76 4.73 -9.51 0.17
CA ASP A 76 5.60 -10.07 -0.85
C ASP A 76 5.27 -9.44 -2.21
N LEU A 77 6.27 -8.80 -2.81
CA LEU A 77 6.21 -8.16 -4.11
C LEU A 77 6.79 -9.02 -5.23
N LYS A 78 7.15 -10.27 -4.98
CA LYS A 78 7.63 -11.20 -6.00
C LYS A 78 6.63 -11.31 -7.14
N GLY A 79 7.12 -11.05 -8.36
CA GLY A 79 6.33 -11.07 -9.58
C GLY A 79 5.64 -9.75 -9.93
N THR A 80 5.69 -8.73 -9.06
CA THR A 80 5.05 -7.43 -9.29
C THR A 80 5.56 -6.75 -10.57
N PHE A 81 6.86 -6.85 -10.88
CA PHE A 81 7.41 -6.39 -12.16
C PHE A 81 6.65 -6.92 -13.38
N LYS A 82 6.40 -8.25 -13.42
CA LYS A 82 5.72 -8.91 -14.53
C LYS A 82 4.24 -8.51 -14.58
N ALA A 83 3.58 -8.44 -13.43
CA ALA A 83 2.19 -7.99 -13.33
C ALA A 83 2.01 -6.57 -13.85
N MET A 84 2.88 -5.64 -13.46
CA MET A 84 2.87 -4.25 -13.95
C MET A 84 3.13 -4.16 -15.45
N ALA A 85 4.05 -4.99 -15.98
CA ALA A 85 4.31 -5.05 -17.42
C ALA A 85 3.09 -5.56 -18.20
N ALA A 86 2.37 -6.55 -17.68
CA ALA A 86 1.13 -7.04 -18.25
C ALA A 86 0.03 -5.97 -18.22
N GLY A 87 -0.19 -5.32 -17.07
CA GLY A 87 -1.16 -4.22 -16.93
C GLY A 87 -0.87 -3.07 -17.89
N LYS A 88 0.41 -2.70 -18.10
CA LYS A 88 0.79 -1.69 -19.10
C LYS A 88 0.37 -2.07 -20.52
N LYS A 89 0.37 -3.35 -20.89
CA LYS A 89 -0.10 -3.80 -22.21
C LYS A 89 -1.61 -3.60 -22.35
N CYS A 90 -2.40 -3.83 -21.29
CA CYS A 90 -3.84 -3.62 -21.30
C CYS A 90 -4.24 -2.14 -21.44
N LEU A 91 -3.37 -1.22 -21.02
CA LEU A 91 -3.63 0.23 -21.03
C LEU A 91 -3.12 0.93 -22.30
N LYS A 92 -2.42 0.22 -23.20
CA LYS A 92 -2.05 0.76 -24.51
C LYS A 92 -3.26 0.69 -25.44
N HIS A 93 -4.06 1.75 -25.44
CA HIS A 93 -4.98 2.08 -26.54
C HIS A 93 -4.24 2.92 -27.58
#